data_AF-A0AAP0FUP6-F1
#
_entry.id   AF-A0AAP0FUP6-F1
#
_cell.length_a   1.000
_cell.length_b   1.000
_cell.length_c   1.000
_cell.angle_alpha   90.00
_cell.angle_beta   90.00
_cell.angle_gamma   90.00
#
_symmetry.space_group_name_H-M   'P 1'
#
loop_
_entity.id
_entity.type
_entity.pdbx_description
1 polymer ?
#
loop_
_entity_poly.entity_id
_entity_poly.type
_entity_poly.pdbx_seq_one_letter_code
_entity_poly.pdbx_strand_id
1 'polypeptide(L)'
;MDIEQQQADVIEQFVKQVGVLEGASLAGLLIEATSHPSLFAFSEILSVSNLSTLEGTQYSSSLDLLRLFAYGTWADYKSNAGRLPALLPDQVRKLKQLSVLTLAEDNKVLPYDKLMQELDVSNVRELEDFLINECMYSGIVRGKLDQLRRCFEVQFAAGRDLRPEQVNGMIETLANWLSLSDNLLHSIQDKIRWADTMSDVDKKHRKEIEDKVEDLKKTIKADLDLRGHEEILFSDSGGLLEYEEDRVRSKRYLSPTYIFLQLNLDKI
;
A
#
# COMPACT_ATOMS: atom_id res chain seq x y z
N MET A 1 7.12 -5.89 13.83
CA MET A 1 7.23 -5.59 15.27
C MET A 1 7.88 -6.72 16.06
N ASP A 2 7.28 -7.90 16.26
CA ASP A 2 7.93 -8.94 17.09
C ASP A 2 9.25 -9.47 16.50
N ILE A 3 9.32 -9.64 15.18
CA ILE A 3 10.54 -10.12 14.48
C ILE A 3 11.64 -9.05 14.49
N GLU A 4 11.29 -7.79 14.28
CA GLU A 4 12.25 -6.67 14.30
C GLU A 4 12.85 -6.47 15.70
N GLN A 5 12.04 -6.64 16.76
CA GLN A 5 12.53 -6.59 18.14
C GLN A 5 13.46 -7.77 18.47
N GLN A 6 13.06 -8.99 18.13
CA GLN A 6 13.91 -10.17 18.34
C GLN A 6 15.23 -10.08 17.55
N GLN A 7 15.17 -9.50 16.35
CA GLN A 7 16.35 -9.29 15.51
C GLN A 7 17.28 -8.23 16.09
N ALA A 8 16.76 -7.15 16.70
CA ALA A 8 17.58 -6.09 17.29
C ALA A 8 18.49 -6.60 18.43
N ASP A 9 17.96 -7.44 19.31
CA ASP A 9 18.75 -8.04 20.41
C ASP A 9 19.91 -8.90 19.87
N VAL A 10 19.64 -9.67 18.82
CA VAL A 10 20.63 -10.52 18.15
C VAL A 10 21.70 -9.67 17.46
N ILE A 11 21.31 -8.60 16.76
CA ILE A 11 22.24 -7.65 16.14
C ILE A 11 23.16 -7.06 17.20
N GLU A 12 22.62 -6.59 18.34
CA GLU A 12 23.42 -5.98 19.40
C GLU A 12 24.46 -6.97 19.97
N GLN A 13 24.09 -8.24 20.12
CA GLN A 13 25.02 -9.30 20.54
C GLN A 13 26.15 -9.50 19.52
N PHE A 14 25.83 -9.61 18.23
CA PHE A 14 26.84 -9.77 17.18
C PHE A 14 27.76 -8.54 17.07
N VAL A 15 27.21 -7.33 17.14
CA VAL A 15 27.99 -6.07 17.10
C VAL A 15 28.98 -6.01 18.26
N LYS A 16 28.56 -6.39 19.48
CA LYS A 16 29.46 -6.46 20.64
C LYS A 16 30.59 -7.47 20.43
N GLN A 17 30.29 -8.64 19.87
CA GLN A 17 31.30 -9.68 19.64
C GLN A 17 32.28 -9.32 18.51
N VAL A 18 31.78 -8.72 17.42
CA VAL A 18 32.61 -8.17 16.33
C VAL A 18 33.55 -7.06 16.85
N GLY A 19 33.10 -6.29 17.84
CA GLY A 19 33.91 -5.27 18.51
C GLY A 19 35.11 -5.81 19.33
N VAL A 20 35.12 -7.10 19.67
CA VAL A 20 36.11 -7.71 20.57
C VAL A 20 37.00 -8.74 19.86
N LEU A 21 36.46 -9.46 18.88
CA LEU A 21 37.15 -10.56 18.21
C LEU A 21 37.98 -10.10 17.01
N GLU A 22 39.09 -10.79 16.76
CA GLU A 22 40.00 -10.50 15.63
C GLU A 22 40.32 -11.76 14.81
N GLY A 23 40.70 -11.56 13.54
CA GLY A 23 41.24 -12.61 12.67
C GLY A 23 40.30 -13.79 12.43
N ALA A 24 40.77 -15.00 12.73
CA ALA A 24 40.04 -16.25 12.45
C ALA A 24 38.71 -16.35 13.20
N SER A 25 38.65 -15.87 14.45
CA SER A 25 37.43 -15.88 15.26
C SER A 25 36.37 -14.95 14.68
N LEU A 26 36.79 -13.81 14.13
CA LEU A 26 35.90 -12.87 13.48
C LEU A 26 35.30 -13.47 12.19
N ALA A 27 36.12 -14.15 11.38
CA ALA A 27 35.62 -14.86 10.20
C ALA A 27 34.62 -15.98 10.56
N GLY A 28 34.88 -16.73 11.65
CA GLY A 28 33.92 -17.71 12.17
C GLY A 28 32.59 -17.08 12.59
N LEU A 29 32.64 -15.93 13.25
CA LEU A 29 31.44 -15.19 13.67
C LEU A 29 30.62 -14.68 12.47
N LEU A 30 31.28 -14.26 11.38
CA LEU A 30 30.58 -13.85 10.15
C LEU A 30 29.81 -15.02 9.51
N ILE A 31 30.37 -16.22 9.54
CA ILE A 31 29.69 -17.43 9.06
C ILE A 31 28.48 -17.74 9.95
N GLU A 32 28.63 -17.60 11.27
CA GLU A 32 27.52 -17.77 12.22
C GLU A 32 26.41 -16.74 11.99
N ALA A 33 26.75 -15.45 11.88
CA ALA A 33 25.80 -14.37 11.61
C ALA A 33 25.03 -14.60 10.29
N THR A 34 25.75 -14.92 9.20
CA THR A 34 25.12 -15.20 7.90
C THR A 34 24.25 -16.46 7.92
N SER A 35 24.49 -17.41 8.84
CA SER A 35 23.67 -18.62 9.00
C SER A 35 22.52 -18.47 10.01
N HIS A 36 22.52 -17.44 10.86
CA HIS A 36 21.58 -17.29 11.96
C HIS A 36 20.12 -17.08 11.49
N PRO A 37 19.14 -17.92 11.87
CA PRO A 37 17.81 -17.94 11.25
C PRO A 37 16.99 -16.65 11.42
N SER A 38 17.22 -15.88 12.48
CA SER A 38 16.47 -14.64 12.78
C SER A 38 17.18 -13.35 12.34
N LEU A 39 18.36 -13.45 11.72
CA LEU A 39 19.17 -12.29 11.36
C LEU A 39 19.08 -12.02 9.85
N PHE A 40 18.44 -10.91 9.48
CA PHE A 40 18.22 -10.48 8.09
C PHE A 40 18.79 -9.09 7.76
N ALA A 41 19.33 -8.39 8.76
CA ALA A 41 19.98 -7.09 8.64
C ALA A 41 21.41 -7.21 9.14
N PHE A 42 22.32 -6.67 8.34
CA PHE A 42 23.76 -6.81 8.46
C PHE A 42 24.48 -5.47 8.36
N SER A 43 23.78 -4.38 8.05
CA SER A 43 24.38 -3.04 7.89
C SER A 43 25.01 -2.53 9.17
N GLU A 44 24.41 -2.78 10.34
CA GLU A 44 24.98 -2.42 11.63
C GLU A 44 26.25 -3.22 11.92
N ILE A 45 26.26 -4.51 11.59
CA ILE A 45 27.44 -5.37 11.72
C ILE A 45 28.55 -4.86 10.80
N LEU A 46 28.20 -4.52 9.55
CA LEU A 46 29.13 -4.00 8.54
C LEU A 46 29.72 -2.63 8.92
N SER A 47 29.00 -1.83 9.71
CA SER A 47 29.46 -0.51 10.15
C SER A 47 30.59 -0.55 11.19
N VAL A 48 30.86 -1.72 11.78
CA VAL A 48 31.89 -1.85 12.83
C VAL A 48 33.29 -1.77 12.22
N SER A 49 34.09 -0.81 12.70
CA SER A 49 35.46 -0.54 12.21
C SER A 49 36.42 -1.73 12.26
N ASN A 50 36.20 -2.69 13.15
CA ASN A 50 37.04 -3.89 13.24
C ASN A 50 36.99 -4.74 11.97
N LEU A 51 35.90 -4.69 11.20
CA LEU A 51 35.80 -5.42 9.94
C LEU A 51 36.76 -4.88 8.87
N SER A 52 37.13 -3.60 8.92
CA SER A 52 38.13 -3.03 8.02
C SER A 52 39.51 -3.69 8.18
N THR A 53 39.81 -4.30 9.33
CA THR A 53 41.07 -5.05 9.54
C THR A 53 41.12 -6.34 8.74
N LEU A 54 39.98 -6.87 8.29
CA LEU A 54 39.91 -8.05 7.44
C LEU A 54 40.14 -7.72 5.97
N GLU A 55 40.04 -6.46 5.57
CA GLU A 55 40.34 -6.03 4.20
C GLU A 55 41.82 -6.25 3.88
N GLY A 56 42.10 -6.95 2.77
CA GLY A 56 43.47 -7.32 2.39
C GLY A 56 44.03 -8.56 3.08
N THR A 57 43.27 -9.21 3.97
CA THR A 57 43.65 -10.50 4.57
C THR A 57 43.05 -11.68 3.81
N GLN A 58 43.43 -12.90 4.21
CA GLN A 58 42.84 -14.15 3.73
C GLN A 58 41.32 -14.29 4.01
N TYR A 59 40.76 -13.44 4.88
CA TYR A 59 39.34 -13.44 5.26
C TYR A 59 38.53 -12.35 4.53
N SER A 60 39.14 -11.64 3.57
CA SER A 60 38.46 -10.67 2.71
C SER A 60 37.22 -11.26 2.01
N SER A 61 37.28 -12.53 1.63
CA SER A 61 36.17 -13.28 1.03
C SER A 61 34.95 -13.42 1.96
N SER A 62 35.15 -13.50 3.28
CA SER A 62 34.07 -13.52 4.28
C SER A 62 33.40 -12.15 4.42
N LEU A 63 34.15 -11.07 4.25
CA LEU A 63 33.63 -9.71 4.28
C LEU A 63 32.83 -9.40 3.01
N ASP A 64 33.33 -9.82 1.85
CA ASP A 64 32.58 -9.73 0.59
C ASP A 64 31.30 -10.56 0.63
N LEU A 65 31.33 -11.70 1.33
CA LEU A 65 30.13 -12.47 1.60
C LEU A 65 29.13 -11.68 2.46
N LEU A 66 29.56 -11.05 3.55
CA LEU A 66 28.67 -10.23 4.37
C LEU A 66 28.05 -9.08 3.55
N ARG A 67 28.83 -8.42 2.69
CA ARG A 67 28.35 -7.37 1.78
C ARG A 67 27.27 -7.88 0.82
N LEU A 68 27.44 -9.11 0.32
CA LEU A 68 26.45 -9.77 -0.53
C LEU A 68 25.15 -10.04 0.24
N PHE A 69 25.21 -10.44 1.50
CA PHE A 69 24.01 -10.63 2.32
C PHE A 69 23.32 -9.31 2.66
N ALA A 70 24.09 -8.25 2.93
CA ALA A 70 23.51 -6.93 3.18
C ALA A 70 22.79 -6.38 1.95
N TYR A 71 23.42 -6.45 0.76
CA TYR A 71 22.96 -5.65 -0.39
C TYR A 71 22.71 -6.42 -1.69
N GLY A 72 23.16 -7.66 -1.79
CA GLY A 72 23.13 -8.46 -3.01
C GLY A 72 22.01 -9.50 -3.03
N THR A 73 21.94 -10.26 -4.11
CA THR A 73 20.91 -11.27 -4.36
C THR A 73 21.52 -12.64 -4.68
N TRP A 74 20.67 -13.66 -4.82
CA TRP A 74 21.08 -15.00 -5.25
C TRP A 74 21.70 -14.98 -6.67
N ALA A 75 21.19 -14.14 -7.56
CA ALA A 75 21.75 -13.95 -8.89
C ALA A 75 23.17 -13.35 -8.84
N ASP A 76 23.42 -12.41 -7.92
CA ASP A 76 24.74 -11.80 -7.70
C ASP A 76 25.74 -12.82 -7.17
N TYR A 77 25.31 -13.72 -6.28
CA TYR A 77 26.14 -14.84 -5.83
C TYR A 77 26.55 -15.74 -6.98
N LYS A 78 25.58 -16.17 -7.81
CA LYS A 78 25.87 -17.06 -8.96
C LYS A 78 26.82 -16.41 -9.96
N SER A 79 26.68 -15.11 -10.18
CA SER A 79 27.56 -14.34 -11.07
C SER A 79 28.98 -14.21 -10.52
N ASN A 80 29.15 -14.20 -9.20
CA ASN A 80 30.42 -14.02 -8.50
C ASN A 80 30.95 -15.31 -7.84
N ALA A 81 30.40 -16.47 -8.18
CA ALA A 81 30.71 -17.75 -7.52
C ALA A 81 32.19 -18.14 -7.57
N GLY A 82 32.97 -17.59 -8.51
CA GLY A 82 34.42 -17.81 -8.59
C GLY A 82 35.26 -17.01 -7.59
N ARG A 83 34.70 -15.98 -6.94
CA ARG A 83 35.42 -15.12 -5.97
C ARG A 83 34.94 -15.31 -4.53
N LEU A 84 33.73 -15.83 -4.35
CA LEU A 84 33.10 -16.01 -3.05
C LEU A 84 33.30 -17.43 -2.52
N PRO A 85 33.33 -17.61 -1.19
CA PRO A 85 33.42 -18.93 -0.60
C PRO A 85 32.13 -19.72 -0.83
N ALA A 86 32.24 -21.05 -0.81
CA ALA A 86 31.08 -21.94 -0.94
C ALA A 86 30.11 -21.73 0.24
N LEU A 87 28.84 -21.49 -0.08
CA LEU A 87 27.79 -21.26 0.91
C LEU A 87 27.32 -22.55 1.59
N LEU A 88 27.07 -22.45 2.89
CA LEU A 88 26.34 -23.45 3.67
C LEU A 88 24.86 -23.51 3.25
N PRO A 89 24.15 -24.63 3.44
CA PRO A 89 22.74 -24.75 3.10
C PRO A 89 21.86 -23.66 3.73
N ASP A 90 22.14 -23.30 4.99
CA ASP A 90 21.39 -22.26 5.71
C ASP A 90 21.66 -20.86 5.14
N GLN A 91 22.89 -20.59 4.71
CA GLN A 91 23.24 -19.35 4.02
C GLN A 91 22.57 -19.26 2.64
N VAL A 92 22.54 -20.36 1.88
CA VAL A 92 21.83 -20.42 0.59
C VAL A 92 20.35 -20.11 0.77
N ARG A 93 19.69 -20.76 1.74
CA ARG A 93 18.30 -20.50 2.08
C ARG A 93 18.07 -19.02 2.41
N LYS A 94 18.93 -18.44 3.25
CA LYS A 94 18.82 -17.04 3.65
C LYS A 94 19.03 -16.06 2.49
N LEU A 95 20.02 -16.31 1.63
CA LEU A 95 20.24 -15.44 0.48
C LEU A 95 19.06 -15.47 -0.49
N LYS A 96 18.42 -16.65 -0.65
CA LYS A 96 17.16 -16.76 -1.39
C LYS A 96 16.03 -15.98 -0.71
N GLN A 97 15.88 -16.04 0.62
CA GLN A 97 14.89 -15.26 1.37
C GLN A 97 15.08 -13.75 1.15
N LEU A 98 16.32 -13.25 1.27
CA LEU A 98 16.67 -11.85 1.03
C LEU A 98 16.41 -11.41 -0.43
N SER A 99 16.58 -12.33 -1.38
CA SER A 99 16.25 -12.07 -2.78
C SER A 99 14.74 -11.90 -2.98
N VAL A 100 13.91 -12.69 -2.28
CA VAL A 100 12.45 -12.47 -2.28
C VAL A 100 12.08 -11.10 -1.71
N LEU A 101 12.70 -10.69 -0.60
CA LEU A 101 12.46 -9.37 -0.01
C LEU A 101 12.79 -8.24 -0.98
N THR A 102 13.92 -8.35 -1.69
CA THR A 102 14.33 -7.37 -2.72
C THR A 102 13.30 -7.30 -3.85
N LEU A 103 12.80 -8.44 -4.32
CA LEU A 103 11.77 -8.47 -5.36
C LEU A 103 10.45 -7.85 -4.88
N ALA A 104 10.09 -8.10 -3.61
CA ALA A 104 8.88 -7.60 -2.97
C ALA A 104 8.92 -6.09 -2.69
N GLU A 105 10.11 -5.49 -2.64
CA GLU A 105 10.32 -4.03 -2.56
C GLU A 105 9.82 -3.36 -3.84
N ASP A 106 10.22 -3.87 -5.01
CA ASP A 106 9.88 -3.28 -6.30
C ASP A 106 8.42 -3.55 -6.73
N ASN A 107 7.90 -4.75 -6.44
CA ASN A 107 6.63 -5.21 -6.99
C ASN A 107 5.76 -5.91 -5.94
N LYS A 108 4.51 -5.46 -5.79
CA LYS A 108 3.52 -6.10 -4.91
C LYS A 108 2.97 -7.41 -5.46
N VAL A 109 3.03 -7.63 -6.77
CA VAL A 109 2.60 -8.88 -7.41
C VAL A 109 3.81 -9.50 -8.08
N LEU A 110 4.25 -10.64 -7.56
CA LEU A 110 5.45 -11.34 -8.01
C LEU A 110 5.08 -12.55 -8.86
N PRO A 111 5.34 -12.54 -10.18
CA PRO A 111 5.11 -13.70 -11.03
C PRO A 111 6.00 -14.88 -10.61
N TYR A 112 5.44 -16.09 -10.64
CA TYR A 112 6.18 -17.31 -10.28
C TYR A 112 7.38 -17.52 -11.20
N ASP A 113 7.28 -17.22 -12.48
CA ASP A 113 8.38 -17.44 -13.43
C ASP A 113 9.60 -16.56 -13.09
N LYS A 114 9.36 -15.31 -12.66
CA LYS A 114 10.42 -14.41 -12.18
C LYS A 114 11.03 -14.94 -10.88
N LEU A 115 10.21 -15.36 -9.92
CA LEU A 115 10.68 -15.93 -8.66
C LEU A 115 11.49 -17.21 -8.88
N MET A 116 11.04 -18.10 -9.75
CA MET A 116 11.73 -19.35 -10.09
C MET A 116 13.10 -19.08 -10.71
N GLN A 117 13.20 -18.09 -11.62
CA GLN A 117 14.45 -17.70 -12.23
C GLN A 117 15.44 -17.09 -11.21
N GLU A 118 14.97 -16.14 -10.41
CA GLU A 118 15.81 -15.43 -9.42
C GLU A 118 16.25 -16.32 -8.26
N LEU A 119 15.42 -17.29 -7.87
CA LEU A 119 15.72 -18.23 -6.78
C LEU A 119 16.37 -19.53 -7.24
N ASP A 120 16.48 -19.74 -8.56
CA ASP A 120 16.98 -20.98 -9.17
C ASP A 120 16.18 -22.21 -8.70
N VAL A 121 14.86 -22.10 -8.76
CA VAL A 121 13.91 -23.13 -8.34
C VAL A 121 13.27 -23.76 -9.56
N SER A 122 13.29 -25.09 -9.62
CA SER A 122 12.92 -25.82 -10.84
C SER A 122 11.42 -26.01 -10.98
N ASN A 123 10.67 -26.04 -9.87
CA ASN A 123 9.26 -26.39 -9.88
C ASN A 123 8.42 -25.49 -8.96
N VAL A 124 7.14 -25.35 -9.32
CA VAL A 124 6.20 -24.48 -8.60
C VAL A 124 5.99 -24.95 -7.15
N ARG A 125 5.97 -26.27 -6.91
CA ARG A 125 5.76 -26.81 -5.58
C ARG A 125 6.89 -26.44 -4.63
N GLU A 126 8.13 -26.56 -5.07
CA GLU A 126 9.33 -26.16 -4.33
C GLU A 126 9.34 -24.64 -4.09
N LEU A 127 8.87 -23.85 -5.06
CA LEU A 127 8.71 -22.40 -4.86
C LEU A 127 7.68 -22.11 -3.75
N GLU A 128 6.50 -22.74 -3.82
CA GLU A 128 5.44 -22.56 -2.82
C GLU A 128 5.89 -23.06 -1.44
N ASP A 129 6.53 -24.22 -1.35
CA ASP A 129 7.09 -24.77 -0.12
C ASP A 129 8.16 -23.83 0.46
N PHE A 130 9.00 -23.22 -0.39
CA PHE A 130 10.00 -22.24 0.04
C PHE A 130 9.34 -20.95 0.56
N LEU A 131 8.35 -20.41 -0.16
CA LEU A 131 7.65 -19.20 0.26
C LEU A 131 6.91 -19.43 1.59
N ILE A 132 6.26 -20.59 1.76
CA ILE A 132 5.49 -20.89 2.97
C ILE A 132 6.43 -21.17 4.15
N ASN A 133 7.32 -22.15 4.03
CA ASN A 133 8.12 -22.63 5.16
C ASN A 133 9.26 -21.68 5.49
N GLU A 134 9.89 -21.08 4.48
CA GLU A 134 11.08 -20.28 4.69
C GLU A 134 10.78 -18.78 4.77
N CYS A 135 9.77 -18.26 4.07
CA CYS A 135 9.48 -16.81 4.06
C CYS A 135 8.28 -16.41 4.95
N MET A 136 7.16 -17.13 4.86
CA MET A 136 5.95 -16.78 5.62
C MET A 136 6.04 -17.23 7.07
N TYR A 137 6.58 -18.42 7.31
CA TYR A 137 6.70 -18.97 8.67
C TYR A 137 7.73 -18.21 9.52
N SER A 138 8.83 -17.77 8.91
CA SER A 138 9.79 -16.84 9.52
C SER A 138 9.22 -15.43 9.68
N GLY A 139 8.10 -15.14 9.02
CA GLY A 139 7.35 -13.88 9.09
C GLY A 139 8.02 -12.69 8.39
N ILE A 140 9.05 -12.95 7.58
CA ILE A 140 9.69 -11.91 6.76
C ILE A 140 8.77 -11.41 5.64
N VAL A 141 7.86 -12.26 5.15
CA VAL A 141 6.89 -11.87 4.13
C VAL A 141 5.50 -12.36 4.51
N ARG A 142 4.47 -11.57 4.22
CA ARG A 142 3.07 -11.98 4.29
C ARG A 142 2.38 -11.66 2.98
N GLY A 143 1.57 -12.59 2.50
CA GLY A 143 0.90 -12.45 1.21
C GLY A 143 0.00 -13.63 0.91
N LYS A 144 -0.54 -13.64 -0.31
CA LYS A 144 -1.38 -14.72 -0.83
C LYS A 144 -0.75 -15.33 -2.07
N LEU A 145 -0.75 -16.66 -2.12
CA LEU A 145 -0.33 -17.42 -3.30
C LEU A 145 -1.55 -17.62 -4.21
N ASP A 146 -1.48 -17.12 -5.43
CA ASP A 146 -2.50 -17.35 -6.47
C ASP A 146 -1.94 -18.31 -7.51
N GLN A 147 -2.32 -19.58 -7.37
CA GLN A 147 -1.89 -20.64 -8.26
C GLN A 147 -2.48 -20.51 -9.68
N LEU A 148 -3.67 -19.91 -9.83
CA LEU A 148 -4.33 -19.74 -11.13
C LEU A 148 -3.62 -18.66 -11.95
N ARG A 149 -3.30 -17.52 -11.31
CA ARG A 149 -2.56 -16.42 -11.94
C ARG A 149 -1.04 -16.63 -11.93
N ARG A 150 -0.56 -17.69 -11.27
CA ARG A 150 0.86 -18.01 -11.07
C ARG A 150 1.62 -16.80 -10.51
N CYS A 151 1.05 -16.17 -9.47
CA CYS A 151 1.67 -15.03 -8.83
C CYS A 151 1.54 -15.08 -7.32
N PHE A 152 2.46 -14.40 -6.66
CA PHE A 152 2.46 -14.17 -5.24
C PHE A 152 2.15 -12.71 -4.96
N GLU A 153 1.03 -12.46 -4.28
CA GLU A 153 0.58 -11.13 -3.90
C GLU A 153 1.11 -10.77 -2.51
N VAL A 154 2.11 -9.90 -2.47
CA VAL A 154 2.77 -9.42 -1.27
C VAL A 154 1.92 -8.36 -0.59
N GLN A 155 1.51 -8.64 0.65
CA GLN A 155 0.84 -7.65 1.52
C GLN A 155 1.83 -6.94 2.42
N PHE A 156 2.84 -7.66 2.91
CA PHE A 156 3.89 -7.14 3.75
C PHE A 156 5.20 -7.84 3.42
N ALA A 157 6.29 -7.09 3.40
CA ALA A 157 7.65 -7.60 3.36
C ALA A 157 8.46 -6.81 4.38
N ALA A 158 9.29 -7.51 5.13
CA ALA A 158 10.25 -6.91 6.05
C ALA A 158 11.27 -6.07 5.27
N GLY A 159 11.71 -4.97 5.86
CA GLY A 159 12.79 -4.17 5.29
C GLY A 159 14.10 -4.92 5.30
N ARG A 160 14.86 -4.81 4.21
CA ARG A 160 16.27 -5.22 4.17
C ARG A 160 17.17 -4.04 4.51
N ASP A 161 18.48 -4.29 4.66
CA ASP A 161 19.49 -3.25 4.80
C ASP A 161 19.40 -2.20 3.70
N LEU A 162 19.40 -0.94 4.12
CA LEU A 162 19.41 0.21 3.24
C LEU A 162 20.85 0.65 2.97
N ARG A 163 21.12 1.03 1.73
CA ARG A 163 22.32 1.80 1.42
C ARG A 163 22.09 3.28 1.73
N PRO A 164 23.11 4.02 2.19
CA PRO A 164 22.98 5.45 2.46
C PRO A 164 22.41 6.24 1.27
N GLU A 165 22.70 5.83 0.04
CA GLU A 165 22.21 6.48 -1.19
C GLU A 165 20.70 6.32 -1.39
N GLN A 166 20.10 5.25 -0.87
CA GLN A 166 18.65 4.97 -1.02
C GLN A 166 17.81 5.85 -0.10
N VAL A 167 18.38 6.40 0.97
CA VAL A 167 17.67 7.25 1.94
C VAL A 167 17.10 8.51 1.27
N ASN A 168 17.85 9.12 0.36
CA ASN A 168 17.38 10.30 -0.37
C ASN A 168 16.15 9.97 -1.25
N GLY A 169 16.16 8.82 -1.92
CA GLY A 169 15.00 8.36 -2.70
C GLY A 169 13.76 8.12 -1.84
N MET A 170 13.93 7.63 -0.61
CA MET A 170 12.82 7.49 0.34
C MET A 170 12.25 8.85 0.76
N ILE A 171 13.11 9.83 1.04
CA ILE A 171 12.70 11.20 1.40
C ILE A 171 11.90 11.82 0.25
N GLU A 172 12.38 11.70 -0.99
CA GLU A 172 11.69 12.19 -2.18
C GLU A 172 10.33 11.51 -2.36
N THR A 173 10.26 10.19 -2.20
CA THR A 173 9.01 9.43 -2.32
C THR A 173 7.97 9.87 -1.28
N LEU A 174 8.38 10.08 -0.03
CA LEU A 174 7.51 10.58 1.03
C LEU A 174 7.07 12.02 0.79
N ALA A 175 7.96 12.88 0.31
CA ALA A 175 7.64 14.27 -0.04
C ALA A 175 6.62 14.33 -1.20
N ASN A 176 6.79 13.49 -2.21
CA ASN A 176 5.84 13.35 -3.33
C ASN A 176 4.47 12.86 -2.84
N TRP A 177 4.43 11.89 -1.92
CA TRP A 177 3.19 11.40 -1.35
C TRP A 177 2.45 12.44 -0.50
N LEU A 178 3.19 13.24 0.27
CA LEU A 178 2.64 14.38 1.01
C LEU A 178 2.03 15.40 0.05
N SER A 179 2.78 15.81 -0.97
CA SER A 179 2.30 16.77 -1.98
C SER A 179 1.05 16.25 -2.72
N LEU A 180 1.03 14.96 -3.08
CA LEU A 180 -0.14 14.35 -3.70
C LEU A 180 -1.36 14.38 -2.77
N SER A 181 -1.16 14.08 -1.49
CA SER A 181 -2.23 14.09 -0.48
C SER A 181 -2.79 15.50 -0.29
N ASP A 182 -1.93 16.52 -0.24
CA ASP A 182 -2.35 17.92 -0.19
C ASP A 182 -3.14 18.31 -1.44
N ASN A 183 -2.68 17.95 -2.63
CA ASN A 183 -3.38 18.25 -3.89
C ASN A 183 -4.76 17.58 -3.95
N LEU A 184 -4.89 16.34 -3.49
CA LEU A 184 -6.16 15.64 -3.39
C LEU A 184 -7.10 16.32 -2.40
N LEU A 185 -6.59 16.76 -1.25
CA LEU A 185 -7.37 17.49 -0.26
C LEU A 185 -7.90 18.81 -0.83
N HIS A 186 -7.05 19.60 -1.50
CA HIS A 186 -7.48 20.83 -2.17
C HIS A 186 -8.55 20.56 -3.23
N SER A 187 -8.36 19.51 -4.04
CA SER A 187 -9.34 19.10 -5.07
C SER A 187 -10.69 18.75 -4.45
N ILE A 188 -10.71 18.04 -3.32
CA ILE A 188 -11.95 17.71 -2.59
C ILE A 188 -12.59 18.97 -2.03
N GLN A 189 -11.80 19.88 -1.43
CA GLN A 189 -12.30 21.14 -0.89
C GLN A 189 -12.93 22.02 -1.97
N ASP A 190 -12.34 22.09 -3.16
CA ASP A 190 -12.90 22.84 -4.28
C ASP A 190 -14.21 22.21 -4.80
N LYS A 191 -14.30 20.88 -4.83
CA LYS A 191 -15.55 20.19 -5.17
C LYS A 191 -16.66 20.44 -4.16
N ILE A 192 -16.34 20.52 -2.86
CA ILE A 192 -17.30 20.89 -1.81
C ILE A 192 -17.81 22.32 -2.04
N ARG A 193 -16.89 23.29 -2.22
CA ARG A 193 -17.27 24.69 -2.47
C ARG A 193 -18.12 24.86 -3.72
N TRP A 194 -17.78 24.15 -4.79
CA TRP A 194 -18.57 24.15 -6.01
C TRP A 194 -19.99 23.59 -5.78
N ALA A 195 -20.11 22.49 -5.04
CA ALA A 195 -21.40 21.88 -4.71
C ALA A 195 -22.25 22.79 -3.81
N ASP A 196 -21.65 23.46 -2.83
CA ASP A 196 -22.35 24.43 -1.96
C ASP A 196 -22.86 25.63 -2.78
N THR A 197 -22.01 26.17 -3.66
CA THR A 197 -22.38 27.28 -4.55
C THR A 197 -23.51 26.88 -5.48
N MET A 198 -23.44 25.70 -6.10
CA MET A 198 -24.49 25.19 -6.98
C MET A 198 -25.80 24.96 -6.21
N SER A 199 -25.72 24.37 -5.01
CA SER A 199 -26.87 24.17 -4.12
C SER A 199 -27.56 25.48 -3.77
N ASP A 200 -26.80 26.54 -3.50
CA ASP A 200 -27.35 27.86 -3.19
C ASP A 200 -27.95 28.56 -4.42
N VAL A 201 -27.36 28.38 -5.60
CA VAL A 201 -27.94 28.85 -6.87
C VAL A 201 -29.26 28.12 -7.16
N ASP A 202 -29.28 26.79 -7.02
CA ASP A 202 -30.48 25.98 -7.23
C ASP A 202 -31.60 26.31 -6.22
N LYS A 203 -31.25 26.57 -4.95
CA LYS A 203 -32.22 27.03 -3.94
C LYS A 203 -32.84 28.37 -4.33
N LYS A 204 -32.02 29.33 -4.78
CA LYS A 204 -32.51 30.65 -5.23
C LYS A 204 -33.40 30.52 -6.45
N HIS A 205 -32.96 29.77 -7.46
CA HIS A 205 -33.75 29.54 -8.67
C HIS A 205 -35.09 28.85 -8.37
N ARG A 206 -35.09 27.84 -7.49
CA ARG A 206 -36.33 27.20 -7.04
C ARG A 206 -37.27 28.19 -6.35
N LYS A 207 -36.74 29.03 -5.46
CA LYS A 207 -37.54 30.06 -4.78
C LYS A 207 -38.13 31.06 -5.77
N GLU A 208 -37.36 31.51 -6.76
CA GLU A 208 -37.86 32.40 -7.82
C GLU A 208 -38.99 31.77 -8.65
N ILE A 209 -38.91 30.46 -8.92
CA ILE A 209 -39.98 29.73 -9.60
C ILE A 209 -41.22 29.64 -8.72
N GLU A 210 -41.05 29.30 -7.44
CA GLU A 210 -42.15 29.23 -6.45
C GLU A 210 -42.87 30.58 -6.33
N ASP A 211 -42.13 31.69 -6.22
CA ASP A 211 -42.69 33.04 -6.14
C ASP A 211 -43.48 33.40 -7.41
N LYS A 212 -42.96 33.09 -8.61
CA LYS A 212 -43.67 33.31 -9.89
C LYS A 212 -44.94 32.48 -10.00
N VAL A 213 -44.92 31.22 -9.55
CA VAL A 213 -46.10 30.34 -9.53
C VAL A 213 -47.16 30.92 -8.61
N GLU A 214 -46.77 31.44 -7.44
CA GLU A 214 -47.71 32.04 -6.49
C GLU A 214 -48.35 33.33 -7.03
N ASP A 215 -47.57 34.18 -7.70
CA ASP A 215 -48.11 35.39 -8.35
C ASP A 215 -49.06 35.06 -9.51
N LEU A 216 -48.76 34.04 -10.31
CA LEU A 216 -49.67 33.54 -11.34
C LEU A 216 -50.97 32.99 -10.74
N LYS A 217 -50.88 32.21 -9.65
CA LYS A 217 -52.06 31.71 -8.92
C LYS A 217 -52.94 32.85 -8.41
N LYS A 218 -52.34 33.89 -7.82
CA LYS A 218 -53.08 35.09 -7.36
C LYS A 218 -53.76 35.83 -8.51
N THR A 219 -53.07 35.99 -9.65
CA THR A 219 -53.62 36.64 -10.84
C THR A 219 -54.81 35.87 -11.40
N ILE A 220 -54.70 34.54 -11.52
CA ILE A 220 -55.80 33.67 -11.96
C ILE A 220 -56.99 33.76 -11.00
N LYS A 221 -56.74 33.75 -9.69
CA LYS A 221 -57.80 33.90 -8.69
C LYS A 221 -58.50 35.25 -8.79
N ALA A 222 -57.76 36.34 -8.97
CA ALA A 222 -58.33 37.67 -9.15
C ALA A 222 -59.16 37.79 -10.43
N ASP A 223 -58.74 37.13 -11.52
CA ASP A 223 -59.50 37.05 -12.77
C ASP A 223 -60.80 36.25 -12.61
N LEU A 224 -60.76 35.13 -11.89
CA LEU A 224 -61.95 34.35 -11.50
C LEU A 224 -62.92 35.17 -10.64
N ASP A 225 -62.41 35.93 -9.67
CA ASP A 225 -63.21 36.79 -8.79
C ASP A 225 -63.83 37.99 -9.56
N LEU A 226 -63.13 38.55 -10.56
CA LEU A 226 -63.65 39.59 -11.46
C LEU A 226 -64.73 39.06 -12.41
N ARG A 227 -64.61 37.81 -12.84
CA ARG A 227 -65.57 37.14 -13.72
C ARG A 227 -66.80 36.61 -12.96
N GLY A 228 -66.74 36.53 -11.63
CA GLY A 228 -67.82 36.08 -10.74
C GLY A 228 -68.98 37.07 -10.52
N HIS A 229 -69.02 38.20 -11.24
CA HIS A 229 -70.15 39.14 -11.18
C HIS A 229 -71.20 38.97 -12.29
N GLU A 230 -71.04 38.03 -13.21
CA GLU A 230 -72.13 37.54 -14.06
C GLU A 230 -72.21 36.01 -13.91
N GLU A 231 -73.41 35.51 -13.59
CA GLU A 231 -73.77 34.10 -13.39
C GLU A 231 -73.65 33.51 -11.96
N ILE A 232 -74.40 34.11 -11.04
CA ILE A 232 -75.21 33.29 -10.11
C ILE A 232 -76.40 32.76 -10.92
N LEU A 233 -76.33 31.49 -11.34
CA LEU A 233 -77.46 30.55 -11.55
C LEU A 233 -76.95 29.37 -12.38
N PHE A 234 -76.53 28.28 -11.73
CA PHE A 234 -77.11 26.94 -11.90
C PHE A 234 -76.34 25.94 -11.02
N SER A 235 -77.11 25.06 -10.39
CA SER A 235 -76.77 24.29 -9.21
C SER A 235 -76.12 22.93 -9.54
N ASP A 236 -75.13 22.60 -8.71
CA ASP A 236 -74.83 21.28 -8.12
C ASP A 236 -74.04 20.19 -8.88
N SER A 237 -73.25 19.49 -8.06
CA SER A 237 -72.66 18.17 -8.20
C SER A 237 -71.32 18.03 -8.96
N GLY A 238 -70.22 18.06 -8.19
CA GLY A 238 -68.93 17.57 -8.67
C GLY A 238 -67.77 17.73 -7.69
N GLY A 239 -67.75 16.89 -6.65
CA GLY A 239 -66.58 16.44 -5.88
C GLY A 239 -65.37 17.38 -5.75
N LEU A 240 -65.20 17.91 -4.53
CA LEU A 240 -63.95 18.43 -3.98
C LEU A 240 -62.81 17.42 -4.23
N LEU A 241 -61.97 17.67 -5.25
CA LEU A 241 -60.71 16.95 -5.41
C LEU A 241 -59.77 17.40 -4.29
N GLU A 242 -59.72 16.57 -3.26
CA GLU A 242 -58.70 16.56 -2.23
C GLU A 242 -57.33 16.46 -2.92
N TYR A 243 -56.63 17.59 -3.03
CA TYR A 243 -55.23 17.58 -3.41
C TYR A 243 -54.48 16.88 -2.28
N GLU A 244 -54.15 15.61 -2.48
CA GLU A 244 -53.20 14.93 -1.61
C GLU A 244 -51.92 15.78 -1.53
N GLU A 245 -51.63 16.22 -0.31
CA GLU A 245 -50.30 16.67 0.08
C GLU A 245 -49.30 15.59 -0.32
N ASP A 246 -48.58 15.82 -1.42
CA ASP A 246 -47.37 15.11 -1.74
C ASP A 246 -46.41 15.34 -0.57
N ARG A 247 -46.43 14.39 0.38
CA ARG A 247 -45.43 14.24 1.42
C ARG A 247 -44.09 14.17 0.74
N VAL A 248 -43.39 15.31 0.73
CA VAL A 248 -41.96 15.40 0.46
C VAL A 248 -41.31 14.32 1.30
N ARG A 249 -40.92 13.22 0.65
CA ARG A 249 -40.07 12.19 1.24
C ARG A 249 -38.87 12.92 1.80
N SER A 250 -38.76 12.97 3.13
CA SER A 250 -37.51 13.32 3.81
C SER A 250 -36.40 12.55 3.12
N LYS A 251 -35.52 13.27 2.42
CA LYS A 251 -34.21 12.75 2.00
C LYS A 251 -33.53 12.36 3.29
N ARG A 252 -33.65 11.08 3.67
CA ARG A 252 -32.82 10.50 4.71
C ARG A 252 -31.39 10.76 4.26
N TYR A 253 -30.63 11.44 5.10
CA TYR A 253 -29.17 11.48 5.01
C TYR A 253 -28.70 10.02 4.92
N LEU A 254 -28.35 9.57 3.73
CA LEU A 254 -27.62 8.34 3.54
C LEU A 254 -26.17 8.65 3.86
N SER A 255 -25.66 7.95 4.87
CA SER A 255 -24.26 7.97 5.29
C SER A 255 -23.31 7.81 4.08
N PRO A 256 -22.11 8.43 4.06
CA PRO A 256 -21.23 8.51 2.89
C PRO A 256 -20.72 7.17 2.31
N THR A 257 -21.07 6.02 2.89
CA THR A 257 -20.45 4.74 2.56
C THR A 257 -21.01 4.02 1.33
N TYR A 258 -22.06 4.53 0.67
CA TYR A 258 -22.75 3.79 -0.41
C TYR A 258 -22.60 4.34 -1.84
N ILE A 259 -21.92 5.47 -2.06
CA ILE A 259 -21.76 6.04 -3.41
C ILE A 259 -20.64 5.35 -4.22
N PHE A 260 -19.75 4.59 -3.58
CA PHE A 260 -18.61 3.97 -4.27
C PHE A 260 -18.96 2.73 -5.12
N LEU A 261 -20.14 2.13 -4.95
CA LEU A 261 -20.49 0.88 -5.65
C LEU A 261 -21.30 1.07 -6.95
N GLN A 262 -21.84 2.27 -7.22
CA GLN A 262 -22.68 2.47 -8.41
C GLN A 262 -21.94 3.09 -9.62
N LEU A 263 -20.72 3.63 -9.44
CA LEU A 263 -19.99 4.32 -10.52
C LEU A 263 -18.99 3.43 -11.29
N ASN A 264 -18.90 2.13 -10.97
CA ASN A 264 -17.96 1.20 -11.62
C ASN A 264 -18.60 0.16 -12.56
N LEU A 265 -19.88 0.29 -12.91
CA LEU A 265 -20.57 -0.65 -13.81
C LEU A 265 -20.82 -0.12 -15.23
N ASP A 266 -20.52 1.14 -15.53
CA ASP A 266 -20.72 1.73 -16.88
C ASP A 266 -19.41 1.93 -17.67
N LYS A 267 -18.34 1.22 -17.32
CA LYS A 267 -17.12 1.12 -18.14
C LYS A 267 -16.53 -0.28 -18.15
N ILE A 268 -17.27 -1.24 -18.71
CA ILE A 268 -16.74 -2.38 -19.47
C ILE A 268 -17.64 -2.58 -20.69
#